data_AF-A0A151I3L5-F1
#
_entry.id   AF-A0A151I3L5-F1
#
_cell.length_a   1.000
_cell.length_b   1.000
_cell.length_c   1.000
_cell.angle_alpha   90.00
_cell.angle_beta   90.00
_cell.angle_gamma   90.00
#
_symmetry.space_group_name_H-M   'P 1'
#
loop_
_entity.id
_entity.type
_entity.pdbx_description
1 polymer ?
#
loop_
_entity_poly.entity_id
_entity_poly.type
_entity_poly.pdbx_seq_one_letter_code
_entity_poly.pdbx_strand_id
1 'polypeptide(L)' 'MKILHEISTFAAEVTKIVCIEKYWIEIKLIDAGGNKKFGNISKLVLGLFTLPFSNASIECTFSIVNIIKDKLQNVD' A
#
# COMPACT_ATOMS: atom_id res chain seq x y z
N MET A 1 -15.88 -14.89 -18.01
CA MET A 1 -16.43 -13.96 -17.00
C MET A 1 -15.82 -14.09 -15.60
N LYS A 2 -14.99 -15.12 -15.30
CA LYS A 2 -14.32 -15.29 -13.99
C LYS A 2 -13.19 -14.26 -13.74
N ILE A 3 -12.37 -14.00 -14.76
CA ILE A 3 -11.27 -13.02 -14.69
C ILE A 3 -11.78 -11.60 -14.41
N LEU A 4 -12.88 -11.18 -15.06
CA LEU A 4 -13.49 -9.86 -14.82
C LEU A 4 -13.99 -9.70 -13.37
N HIS A 5 -14.53 -10.77 -12.78
CA HIS A 5 -14.97 -10.77 -11.39
C HIS A 5 -13.78 -10.69 -10.41
N GLU A 6 -12.70 -11.42 -10.68
CA GLU A 6 -11.47 -11.38 -9.87
C GLU A 6 -10.81 -9.98 -9.92
N ILE A 7 -10.74 -9.37 -11.12
CA ILE A 7 -10.23 -7.99 -11.29
C ILE A 7 -11.10 -6.99 -10.51
N SER A 8 -12.43 -7.11 -10.60
CA SER A 8 -13.35 -6.22 -9.88
C SER A 8 -13.22 -6.37 -8.35
N THR A 9 -13.04 -7.60 -7.86
CA THR A 9 -12.83 -7.88 -6.44
C THR A 9 -11.52 -7.28 -5.95
N PHE A 10 -10.44 -7.45 -6.72
CA PHE A 10 -9.13 -6.87 -6.41
C PHE A 10 -9.17 -5.34 -6.39
N ALA A 11 -9.84 -4.72 -7.38
CA ALA A 11 -9.99 -3.26 -7.43
C ALA A 11 -10.76 -2.70 -6.23
N ALA A 12 -11.78 -3.41 -5.74
CA ALA A 12 -12.53 -3.02 -4.54
C ALA A 12 -11.65 -3.09 -3.28
N GLU A 13 -10.80 -4.10 -3.17
CA GLU A 13 -9.87 -4.26 -2.04
C GLU A 13 -8.80 -3.15 -2.04
N VAL A 14 -8.20 -2.85 -3.20
CA VAL A 14 -7.26 -1.73 -3.38
C VAL A 14 -7.93 -0.40 -3.02
N THR A 15 -9.18 -0.20 -3.44
CA THR A 15 -9.93 1.02 -3.12
C THR A 15 -10.15 1.17 -1.62
N LYS A 16 -10.47 0.08 -0.90
CA LYS A 16 -10.58 0.09 0.57
C LYS A 16 -9.26 0.46 1.25
N ILE A 17 -8.14 -0.08 0.75
CA ILE A 17 -6.80 0.24 1.29
C ILE A 17 -6.48 1.72 1.10
N VAL A 18 -6.75 2.29 -0.09
CA VAL A 18 -6.55 3.72 -0.34
C VAL A 18 -7.44 4.58 0.57
N CYS A 19 -8.68 4.14 0.86
CA CYS A 19 -9.56 4.82 1.80
C CYS A 19 -9.06 4.77 3.25
N ILE A 20 -8.46 3.66 3.69
CA ILE A 20 -7.99 3.52 5.08
C ILE A 20 -6.72 4.33 5.32
N GLU A 21 -5.81 4.41 4.35
CA GLU A 21 -4.62 5.26 4.43
C GLU A 21 -5.00 6.73 4.60
N LYS A 22 -5.92 7.23 3.76
CA LYS A 22 -6.42 8.60 3.84
C LYS A 22 -7.03 8.92 5.21
N TYR A 23 -7.81 7.99 5.75
CA TYR A 23 -8.37 8.15 7.09
C TYR A 23 -7.27 8.36 8.15
N TRP A 24 -6.23 7.53 8.16
CA TRP A 24 -5.15 7.63 9.15
C TRP A 24 -4.23 8.84 8.93
N ILE A 25 -4.10 9.35 7.70
CA ILE A 25 -3.40 10.61 7.40
C ILE A 25 -4.19 11.81 7.93
N GLU A 26 -5.52 11.81 7.76
CA GLU A 26 -6.38 12.96 8.01
C GLU A 26 -6.99 13.01 9.42
N ILE A 27 -6.75 11.98 10.25
CA ILE A 27 -7.34 11.91 11.59
C ILE A 27 -6.87 13.08 12.48
N LYS A 28 -7.81 13.98 12.78
CA LYS A 28 -7.60 15.20 13.60
C LYS A 28 -8.36 15.14 14.93
N LEU A 29 -8.52 13.97 15.51
CA LEU A 29 -9.25 13.84 16.78
C LEU A 29 -8.40 14.42 17.92
N ILE A 30 -8.93 15.43 18.59
CA ILE A 30 -8.30 16.13 19.71
C ILE A 30 -8.95 15.62 21.01
N ASP A 31 -8.14 15.39 22.05
CA ASP A 31 -8.64 15.04 23.37
C ASP A 31 -9.12 16.27 24.16
N ALA A 32 -9.69 16.06 25.35
CA ALA A 32 -10.16 17.16 26.20
C ALA A 32 -9.02 18.13 26.64
N GLY A 33 -7.76 17.73 26.49
CA GLY A 33 -6.58 18.52 26.80
C GLY A 33 -5.93 19.20 25.59
N GLY A 34 -6.55 19.14 24.40
CA GLY A 34 -6.02 19.79 23.20
C GLY A 34 -4.96 18.98 22.43
N ASN A 35 -4.67 17.74 22.85
CA ASN A 35 -3.65 16.91 22.19
C ASN A 35 -4.26 16.03 21.10
N LYS A 36 -3.46 15.69 20.07
CA LYS A 36 -3.85 14.71 19.05
C LYS A 36 -3.99 13.32 19.68
N LYS A 37 -5.23 12.88 19.86
CA LYS A 37 -5.59 11.64 20.57
C LYS A 37 -4.91 10.39 20.01
N PHE A 38 -4.67 10.35 18.70
CA PHE A 38 -4.11 9.19 18.01
C PHE A 38 -2.77 9.47 17.32
N GLY A 39 -2.06 10.55 17.67
CA GLY A 39 -0.87 10.99 16.93
C GLY A 39 0.25 9.94 16.80
N ASN A 40 0.46 9.10 17.82
CA ASN A 40 1.45 8.02 17.78
C ASN A 40 0.93 6.77 17.06
N ILE A 41 -0.36 6.47 17.24
CA ILE A 41 -1.03 5.32 16.61
C ILE A 41 -1.14 5.53 15.10
N SER A 42 -1.49 6.73 14.64
CA SER A 42 -1.55 7.04 13.22
C SER A 42 -0.19 6.88 12.54
N LYS A 43 0.89 7.34 13.18
CA LYS A 43 2.26 7.12 12.68
C LYS A 43 2.62 5.64 12.58
N LEU A 44 2.26 4.84 13.59
CA LEU A 44 2.49 3.39 13.59
C LEU A 44 1.72 2.71 12.45
N VAL A 45 0.43 3.00 12.31
CA VAL A 45 -0.42 2.39 11.27
C VAL A 45 0.08 2.75 9.87
N LEU A 46 0.46 4.01 9.64
CA LEU A 46 1.03 4.44 8.36
C LEU A 46 2.37 3.73 8.08
N GLY A 47 3.22 3.53 9.09
CA GLY A 47 4.44 2.74 8.95
C GLY A 47 4.19 1.26 8.67
N LEU A 48 3.09 0.68 9.16
CA LEU A 48 2.71 -0.69 8.82
C LEU A 48 2.24 -0.82 7.37
N PHE A 49 1.57 0.20 6.81
CA PHE A 49 1.15 0.19 5.41
C PHE A 49 2.31 0.28 4.41
N THR A 50 3.47 0.80 4.81
CA THR A 50 4.67 0.83 3.94
C THR A 50 5.43 -0.51 3.93
N LEU A 51 5.07 -1.45 4.79
CA LEU A 51 5.74 -2.75 4.83
C LEU A 51 5.22 -3.66 3.70
N PRO A 52 6.13 -4.37 3.01
CA PRO A 52 5.71 -5.38 2.06
C PRO A 52 4.96 -6.51 2.78
N PHE A 53 3.76 -6.83 2.30
CA PHE A 53 2.91 -7.85 2.90
C PHE A 53 3.51 -9.26 2.88
N SER A 54 4.41 -9.55 1.92
CA SER A 54 5.05 -10.86 1.82
C SER A 54 6.40 -10.81 1.11
N ASN A 55 7.25 -11.80 1.40
CA ASN A 55 8.50 -12.01 0.67
C ASN A 55 8.27 -12.22 -0.83
N ALA A 56 7.21 -12.94 -1.20
CA ALA A 56 6.85 -13.17 -2.60
C ALA A 56 6.53 -11.87 -3.35
N SER A 57 5.95 -10.87 -2.68
CA SER A 57 5.71 -9.55 -3.27
C SER A 57 7.03 -8.85 -3.64
N ILE A 58 8.03 -8.97 -2.77
CA ILE A 58 9.37 -8.40 -2.99
C ILE A 58 10.05 -9.12 -4.16
N GLU A 59 10.04 -10.45 -4.16
CA GLU A 59 10.62 -11.29 -5.22
C GLU A 59 9.98 -10.99 -6.58
N CYS A 60 8.65 -10.81 -6.62
CA CYS A 60 7.93 -10.42 -7.83
C CYS A 60 8.42 -9.05 -8.35
N THR A 61 8.55 -8.05 -7.48
CA THR A 61 9.10 -6.74 -7.85
C THR A 61 10.52 -6.85 -8.38
N PHE A 62 11.41 -7.60 -7.72
CA PHE A 62 12.77 -7.82 -8.20
C PHE A 62 12.81 -8.53 -9.55
N SER A 63 11.94 -9.52 -9.77
CA SER A 63 11.82 -10.22 -11.04
C SER A 63 11.40 -9.27 -12.16
N ILE A 64 10.41 -8.41 -11.94
CA ILE A 64 9.95 -7.41 -12.92
C ILE A 64 11.09 -6.44 -13.25
N VAL A 65 11.78 -5.92 -12.22
CA VAL A 65 12.90 -4.99 -12.40
C VAL A 65 14.04 -5.64 -13.17
N ASN A 66 14.37 -6.91 -12.89
CA ASN A 66 15.39 -7.64 -13.63
C ASN A 66 15.04 -7.81 -15.11
N ILE A 67 13.79 -8.17 -15.43
CA ILE A 67 13.33 -8.26 -16.83
C ILE A 67 13.48 -6.92 -17.56
N ILE A 68 13.09 -5.82 -16.90
CA ILE A 68 13.21 -4.46 -17.48
C ILE A 68 14.69 -4.13 -17.72
N LYS A 69 15.55 -4.37 -16.72
CA LYS A 69 16.99 -4.14 -16.79
C LYS A 69 17.64 -4.94 -17.91
N ASP A 70 17.34 -6.22 -18.02
CA ASP A 70 17.90 -7.11 -19.04
C ASP A 70 17.44 -6.68 -20.44
N LYS A 71 16.18 -6.25 -20.58
CA LYS A 71 15.69 -5.68 -21.85
C LYS A 71 16.40 -4.40 -22.23
N LEU A 72 16.69 -3.50 -21.27
CA LEU A 72 17.40 -2.24 -21.52
C LEU A 72 18.88 -2.46 -21.90
N GLN A 73 19.53 -3.48 -21.36
CA GLN A 73 20.93 -3.81 -21.68
C GLN A 73 21.08 -4.52 -23.04
N ASN A 74 20.03 -5.17 -23.55
CA ASN A 74 20.01 -5.84 -24.85
C ASN A 74 19.50 -4.93 -26.00
N VAL A 75 19.43 -3.60 -25.78
CA VAL A 75 19.12 -2.59 -26.82
C VAL A 75 20.40 -1.90 -27.33
N ASP A 76 21.52 -2.63 -27.36
CA ASP A 76 22.73 -2.29 -28.13
C ASP A 76 22.96 -3.35 -29.23
#